data_AF-A0A438MC73-F1
#
_entry.id   AF-A0A438MC73-F1
#
_cell.length_a   1.000
_cell.length_b   1.000
_cell.length_c   1.000
_cell.angle_alpha   90.00
_cell.angle_beta   90.00
_cell.angle_gamma   90.00
#
_symmetry.space_group_name_H-M   'P 1'
#
loop_
_entity.id
_entity.type
_entity.pdbx_description
1 polymer ?
#
loop_
_entity_poly.entity_id
_entity_poly.type
_entity_poly.pdbx_seq_one_letter_code
_entity_poly.pdbx_strand_id
1 'polypeptide(L)'
;MTRRRTPRNSVIRLTTGHAARTMNHPFARREPVLALDFGATSVLVTTSGPVTAEDLEFARQLAREAHRFAHSLERSFYGLTDDQGVAA
;
A
#
# COMPACT_ATOMS: atom_id res chain seq x y z
N MET A 1 40.24 9.65 -1.80
CA MET A 1 39.40 8.52 -1.34
C MET A 1 37.96 9.00 -1.19
N THR A 2 37.10 8.75 -2.18
CA THR A 2 35.68 9.10 -2.15
C THR A 2 34.89 7.95 -1.51
N ARG A 3 34.37 8.17 -0.30
CA ARG A 3 33.56 7.19 0.44
C ARG A 3 32.19 7.06 -0.26
N ARG A 4 31.98 5.97 -0.98
CA ARG A 4 30.68 5.64 -1.62
C ARG A 4 29.63 5.43 -0.52
N ARG A 5 28.73 6.40 -0.33
CA ARG A 5 27.59 6.29 0.58
C ARG A 5 26.56 5.38 -0.09
N THR A 6 26.46 4.13 0.35
CA THR A 6 25.36 3.25 -0.08
C THR A 6 24.05 3.86 0.44
N PRO A 7 23.06 4.15 -0.41
CA PRO A 7 21.76 4.61 0.08
C PRO A 7 21.19 3.52 0.98
N ARG A 8 20.91 3.88 2.24
CA ARG A 8 20.21 3.00 3.16
C ARG A 8 18.76 2.94 2.69
N ASN A 9 18.43 1.92 1.89
CA ASN A 9 17.05 1.55 1.67
C ASN A 9 16.51 0.99 2.99
N SER A 10 15.89 1.83 3.79
CA SER A 10 15.09 1.40 4.93
C SER A 10 13.82 0.76 4.39
N VAL A 11 13.76 -0.56 4.38
CA VAL A 11 12.57 -1.30 3.97
C VAL A 11 11.60 -1.29 5.14
N ILE A 12 10.47 -0.59 5.00
CA ILE A 12 9.35 -0.71 5.92
C ILE A 12 8.51 -1.90 5.45
N ARG A 13 8.54 -3.00 6.20
CA ARG A 13 7.67 -4.15 5.94
C ARG A 13 6.36 -3.95 6.69
N LEU A 14 5.27 -3.87 5.95
CA LEU A 14 3.92 -3.73 6.48
C LEU A 14 3.18 -5.06 6.24
N THR A 15 2.73 -5.72 7.31
CA THR A 15 2.04 -7.02 7.19
C THR A 15 0.56 -6.78 6.93
N THR A 16 0.10 -7.10 5.72
CA THR A 16 -1.31 -6.96 5.34
C THR A 16 -2.20 -7.90 6.15
N GLY A 17 -3.33 -7.39 6.64
CA GLY A 17 -4.28 -8.22 7.39
C GLY A 17 -5.57 -7.54 7.85
N HIS A 18 -5.75 -6.24 7.59
CA HIS A 18 -6.96 -5.51 8.02
C HIS A 18 -7.70 -4.91 6.82
N ALA A 19 -7.37 -3.70 6.40
CA ALA A 19 -8.13 -3.01 5.35
C ALA A 19 -7.29 -1.97 4.60
N ALA A 20 -7.64 -1.75 3.33
CA ALA A 20 -7.27 -0.54 2.59
C ALA A 20 -8.55 0.20 2.26
N ARG A 21 -8.66 1.48 2.63
CA ARG A 21 -9.89 2.26 2.45
C ARG A 21 -9.60 3.70 2.07
N THR A 22 -10.44 4.25 1.21
CA THR A 22 -10.45 5.69 0.92
C THR A 22 -11.35 6.40 1.93
N MET A 23 -10.84 7.48 2.52
CA MET A 23 -11.57 8.34 3.43
C MET A 23 -11.29 9.80 3.10
N ASN A 24 -12.12 10.72 3.57
CA ASN A 24 -11.81 12.14 3.49
C ASN A 24 -11.02 12.56 4.72
N HIS A 25 -10.06 13.46 4.54
CA HIS A 25 -9.32 14.02 5.67
C HIS A 25 -10.28 14.68 6.69
N PRO A 26 -10.11 14.46 8.01
CA PRO A 26 -11.02 15.01 9.02
C PRO A 26 -10.91 16.53 9.19
N PHE A 27 -9.82 17.16 8.71
CA PHE A 27 -9.63 18.62 8.74
C PHE A 27 -9.89 19.29 7.39
N ALA A 28 -10.26 20.57 7.46
CA ALA A 28 -10.98 21.46 6.53
C ALA A 28 -10.70 21.40 5.00
N ARG A 29 -9.68 20.70 4.53
CA ARG A 29 -9.51 20.42 3.10
C ARG A 29 -9.90 18.96 2.91
N ARG A 30 -11.11 18.74 2.37
CA ARG A 30 -11.71 17.42 2.08
C ARG A 30 -10.92 16.66 1.00
N GLU A 31 -9.62 16.52 1.20
CA GLU A 31 -8.73 15.81 0.32
C GLU A 31 -8.90 14.31 0.58
N PRO A 32 -9.00 13.50 -0.49
CA PRO A 32 -9.10 12.06 -0.35
C PRO A 32 -7.78 11.52 0.21
N VAL A 33 -7.90 10.67 1.22
CA VAL A 33 -6.81 9.96 1.88
C VAL A 33 -7.00 8.48 1.62
N LEU A 34 -5.94 7.82 1.17
CA LEU A 34 -5.89 6.35 1.18
C LEU A 34 -5.27 5.90 2.51
N ALA A 35 -6.06 5.24 3.34
CA ALA A 35 -5.60 4.64 4.58
C ALA A 35 -5.32 3.15 4.35
N LEU A 36 -4.11 2.73 4.75
CA LEU A 36 -3.69 1.33 4.78
C LEU A 36 -3.55 0.94 6.25
N ASP A 37 -4.46 0.09 6.73
CA ASP A 37 -4.55 -0.29 8.13
C ASP A 37 -3.70 -1.56 8.41
N PHE A 38 -2.79 -1.46 9.38
CA PHE A 38 -1.83 -2.50 9.79
C PHE A 38 -1.89 -2.70 11.31
N GLY A 39 -2.82 -3.53 11.79
CA GLY A 39 -3.03 -3.67 13.23
C GLY A 39 -3.54 -2.36 13.84
N ALA A 40 -2.81 -1.87 14.83
CA ALA A 40 -3.10 -0.58 15.49
C ALA A 40 -2.52 0.64 14.75
N THR A 41 -1.77 0.44 13.65
CA THR A 41 -1.09 1.50 12.91
C THR A 41 -1.71 1.67 11.54
N SER A 42 -2.05 2.91 11.16
CA SER A 42 -2.48 3.24 9.80
C SER A 42 -1.39 4.04 9.08
N VAL A 43 -1.08 3.66 7.85
CA VAL A 43 -0.30 4.50 6.94
C VAL A 43 -1.28 5.29 6.09
N LEU A 44 -1.14 6.61 6.11
CA LEU A 44 -1.96 7.53 5.33
C LEU A 44 -1.17 7.99 4.11
N VAL A 45 -1.74 7.81 2.92
CA VAL A 45 -1.23 8.36 1.68
C VAL A 45 -2.07 9.59 1.34
N THR A 46 -1.42 10.74 1.29
CA THR A 46 -2.02 12.04 1.00
C THR A 46 -1.20 12.78 -0.04
N THR A 47 -1.85 13.65 -0.81
CA THR A 47 -1.17 14.61 -1.69
C THR A 47 -0.80 15.86 -0.90
N SER A 48 0.30 16.52 -1.24
CA SER A 48 0.64 17.81 -0.65
C SER A 48 0.20 18.94 -1.58
N GLY A 49 -0.82 19.71 -1.18
CA GLY A 49 -1.32 20.83 -1.97
C GLY A 49 -2.39 20.42 -2.99
N PRO A 50 -2.67 21.26 -4.00
CA PRO A 50 -3.71 20.97 -4.97
C PRO A 50 -3.44 19.68 -5.75
N VAL A 51 -4.44 18.82 -5.89
CA VAL A 51 -4.35 17.57 -6.65
C VAL A 51 -3.96 17.85 -8.10
N THR A 52 -2.94 17.14 -8.57
CA THR A 52 -2.41 17.24 -9.93
C THR A 52 -2.75 16.01 -10.79
N ALA A 53 -2.46 16.08 -12.09
CA ALA A 53 -2.57 14.93 -12.97
C ALA A 53 -1.59 13.80 -12.60
N GLU A 54 -0.41 14.15 -12.08
CA GLU A 54 0.61 13.19 -11.64
C GLU A 54 0.13 12.41 -10.41
N ASP A 55 -0.53 13.08 -9.46
CA ASP A 55 -1.13 12.43 -8.30
C ASP A 55 -2.20 11.40 -8.70
N LEU A 56 -3.04 11.76 -9.68
CA LEU A 56 -4.06 10.86 -10.22
C LEU A 56 -3.43 9.69 -10.96
N GLU A 57 -2.37 9.91 -11.73
CA GLU A 57 -1.65 8.85 -12.40
C GLU A 57 -1.01 7.90 -11.40
N PHE A 58 -0.33 8.43 -10.38
CA PHE A 58 0.24 7.65 -9.29
C PHE A 58 -0.83 6.78 -8.61
N ALA A 59 -1.99 7.35 -8.27
CA ALA A 59 -3.08 6.60 -7.65
C ALA A 59 -3.60 5.46 -8.55
N ARG A 60 -3.69 5.68 -9.88
CA ARG A 60 -4.07 4.64 -10.84
C ARG A 60 -3.02 3.54 -10.95
N GLN A 61 -1.75 3.90 -10.97
CA GLN A 61 -0.65 2.93 -10.98
C GLN A 61 -0.67 2.09 -9.70
N LEU A 62 -0.83 2.72 -8.54
CA LEU A 62 -0.95 2.04 -7.25
C LEU A 62 -2.11 1.05 -7.23
N ALA A 63 -3.30 1.45 -7.68
CA ALA A 63 -4.46 0.56 -7.75
C ALA A 63 -4.21 -0.64 -8.67
N ARG A 64 -3.59 -0.42 -9.83
CA ARG A 64 -3.25 -1.47 -10.79
C ARG A 64 -2.26 -2.48 -10.21
N GLU A 65 -1.18 -2.01 -9.60
CA GLU A 65 -0.17 -2.91 -9.03
C GLU A 65 -0.70 -3.63 -7.78
N ALA A 66 -1.53 -2.98 -6.96
CA ALA A 66 -2.21 -3.64 -5.85
C ALA A 66 -3.14 -4.77 -6.34
N HIS A 67 -3.90 -4.54 -7.41
CA HIS A 67 -4.73 -5.58 -8.03
C HIS A 67 -3.90 -6.75 -8.56
N ARG A 68 -2.79 -6.47 -9.28
CA ARG A 68 -1.88 -7.52 -9.76
C ARG A 68 -1.27 -8.33 -8.61
N PHE A 69 -0.89 -7.66 -7.53
CA PHE A 69 -0.39 -8.32 -6.33
C PHE A 69 -1.43 -9.24 -5.72
N ALA A 70 -2.67 -8.77 -5.54
CA ALA A 70 -3.78 -9.61 -5.07
C ALA A 70 -3.97 -10.84 -5.94
N HIS A 71 -3.96 -10.67 -7.27
CA HIS A 71 -4.09 -11.79 -8.20
C HIS A 71 -2.91 -12.79 -8.11
N SER A 72 -1.69 -12.31 -7.84
CA SER A 72 -0.55 -13.21 -7.59
C SER A 72 -0.70 -14.01 -6.30
N LEU A 73 -1.32 -13.43 -5.26
CA LEU A 73 -1.60 -14.13 -4.00
C LEU A 73 -2.69 -15.18 -4.18
N GLU A 74 -3.73 -14.89 -4.98
CA GLU A 74 -4.79 -15.86 -5.30
C GLU A 74 -4.22 -17.14 -5.91
N ARG A 75 -3.23 -17.03 -6.80
CA ARG A 75 -2.57 -18.23 -7.38
C ARG A 75 -1.92 -19.09 -6.31
N SER A 76 -1.27 -18.48 -5.32
CA SER A 76 -0.67 -19.19 -4.19
C SER A 76 -1.73 -19.70 -3.20
N PHE A 77 -2.84 -18.99 -3.04
CA PHE A 77 -3.93 -19.34 -2.13
C PHE A 77 -4.77 -20.51 -2.65
N TYR A 78 -5.21 -20.47 -3.91
CA TYR A 78 -6.02 -21.54 -4.51
C TYR A 78 -5.21 -22.76 -4.94
N GLY A 79 -3.88 -22.64 -5.04
CA GLY A 79 -2.96 -23.77 -5.20
C GLY A 79 -2.80 -24.64 -3.94
N LEU A 80 -3.38 -24.25 -2.79
CA LEU A 80 -3.38 -25.00 -1.52
C LEU A 80 -4.56 -25.98 -1.42
N THR A 81 -4.96 -26.59 -2.53
CA THR A 81 -5.91 -27.71 -2.54
C THR A 81 -5.19 -28.99 -2.12
N ASP A 82 -4.78 -29.03 -0.84
CA ASP A 82 -4.80 -30.22 0.02
C ASP A 82 -4.41 -29.77 1.44
N ASP A 83 -5.45 -29.62 2.26
CA ASP A 83 -5.51 -29.69 3.72
C ASP A 83 -4.94 -28.64 4.68
N GLN A 84 -4.14 -27.61 4.34
CA GLN A 84 -3.85 -26.54 5.32
C GLN A 84 -3.66 -25.14 4.72
N GLY A 85 -4.78 -24.43 4.53
CA GLY A 85 -4.80 -23.00 4.21
C GLY A 85 -4.74 -22.11 5.46
N VAL A 86 -3.67 -22.20 6.27
CA VAL A 86 -3.28 -21.15 7.22
C VAL A 86 -1.78 -20.93 7.08
N ALA A 87 -1.37 -19.73 6.67
CA ALA A 87 0.03 -19.35 6.63
C ALA A 87 0.60 -19.35 8.06
N ALA A 88 1.65 -20.13 8.29
CA ALA A 88 2.54 -20.01 9.44
C ALA A 88 3.51 -18.83 9.28
#